data_AF-A0A916U9P9-F1
#
_entry.id   AF-A0A916U9P9-F1
#
_cell.length_a   1.000
_cell.length_b   1.000
_cell.length_c   1.000
_cell.angle_alpha   90.00
_cell.angle_beta   90.00
_cell.angle_gamma   90.00
#
_symmetry.space_group_name_H-M   'P 1'
#
loop_
_entity.id
_entity.type
_entity.pdbx_description
1 polymer ?
#
loop_
_entity_poly.entity_id
_entity_poly.type
_entity_poly.pdbx_seq_one_letter_code
_entity_poly.pdbx_strand_id
1 'polypeptide(L)'
;MPSMTVGYFAVGQIRDAEAELFTRVPDGTPMRRAAWGLASIVGRELKRHTGSVSGRRVGLLVGSGDNGGDALWAGAFLRRRGVAVDAVVLQPERVHSAGFRALLDAGGRVVNEFGTGVQHPDLVLDGIVGISGQGPLRPKAAQHVERITAPIIAVDLPSGVDPNTGSVSGPAVKATMTVTFGALKPVHALASAMCGQIELVPIGLSLPEPSIIELTDADVGQHWPVPGPADHKYSLGVTGVLAGSAKYPGAAVLCAGGAIAAKSGMVRFVGSAAPSVVGRFPEAIATDSYPPAGRVDAWVVGPGFGVDDAARRTLVAVLERNQPTVLDADALTVLAGDTGVLKGRTAALVVTPHAREFARLAGTEPSGDRVDAAQELAENLSATVLLKGNATVVATPHHSTGVVVAHSSWAATPGTGDVLAGVIGALLGANLNAHQAAMMGAHVHALAARIGAGSLSLNGEVSAGNPISASALLTALPLAIRYVRAAATQT
;
A
#
# COMPACT_ATOMS: atom_id res chain seq x y z
N MET A 1 20.48 11.20 -9.10
CA MET A 1 20.06 11.01 -7.70
C MET A 1 19.35 9.66 -7.63
N PRO A 2 19.48 8.86 -6.56
CA PRO A 2 18.69 7.62 -6.46
C PRO A 2 17.21 7.97 -6.64
N SER A 3 16.48 7.11 -7.36
CA SER A 3 15.04 7.24 -7.53
C SER A 3 14.41 7.40 -6.16
N MET A 4 13.78 8.54 -5.96
CA MET A 4 13.20 8.95 -4.69
C MET A 4 11.98 8.05 -4.34
N THR A 5 11.27 7.55 -5.36
CA THR A 5 10.15 6.61 -5.22
C THR A 5 10.54 5.13 -5.30
N VAL A 6 9.75 4.27 -4.64
CA VAL A 6 9.79 2.80 -4.81
C VAL A 6 8.96 2.41 -6.03
N GLY A 7 9.54 1.65 -6.96
CA GLY A 7 8.87 1.17 -8.18
C GLY A 7 8.46 -0.29 -8.09
N TYR A 8 7.25 -0.61 -8.56
CA TYR A 8 6.76 -1.97 -8.77
C TYR A 8 6.55 -2.22 -10.25
N PHE A 9 6.96 -3.40 -10.71
CA PHE A 9 7.07 -3.74 -12.12
C PHE A 9 6.16 -4.92 -12.45
N ALA A 10 5.32 -4.74 -13.47
CA ALA A 10 4.44 -5.80 -13.94
C ALA A 10 5.25 -6.99 -14.47
N VAL A 11 4.65 -8.18 -14.45
CA VAL A 11 5.30 -9.43 -14.88
C VAL A 11 5.91 -9.34 -16.29
N GLY A 12 5.22 -8.66 -17.23
CA GLY A 12 5.74 -8.43 -18.57
C GLY A 12 7.06 -7.66 -18.57
N GLN A 13 7.12 -6.56 -17.82
CA GLN A 13 8.33 -5.72 -17.69
C GLN A 13 9.52 -6.49 -17.12
N ILE A 14 9.26 -7.39 -16.16
CA ILE A 14 10.31 -8.22 -15.57
C ILE A 14 10.81 -9.26 -16.55
N ARG A 15 9.92 -9.93 -17.28
CA ARG A 15 10.32 -10.91 -18.30
C ARG A 15 11.16 -10.28 -19.40
N ASP A 16 10.81 -9.07 -19.83
CA ASP A 16 11.57 -8.33 -20.83
C ASP A 16 12.97 -7.96 -20.30
N ALA A 17 13.06 -7.48 -19.04
CA ALA A 17 14.33 -7.17 -18.39
C ALA A 17 15.21 -8.42 -18.15
N GLU A 18 14.60 -9.56 -17.81
CA GLU A 18 15.30 -10.84 -17.65
C GLU A 18 15.82 -11.37 -18.98
N ALA A 19 15.03 -11.28 -20.05
CA ALA A 19 15.45 -11.65 -21.39
C ALA A 19 16.68 -10.84 -21.83
N GLU A 20 16.70 -9.53 -21.57
CA GLU A 20 17.88 -8.69 -21.82
C GLU A 20 19.08 -9.13 -20.97
N LEU A 21 18.88 -9.44 -19.69
CA LEU A 21 19.95 -9.90 -18.80
C LEU A 21 20.58 -11.22 -19.32
N PHE A 22 19.77 -12.19 -19.76
CA PHE A 22 20.27 -13.47 -20.27
C PHE A 22 21.16 -13.34 -21.50
N THR A 23 21.03 -12.25 -22.29
CA THR A 23 21.99 -11.98 -23.38
C THR A 23 23.39 -11.55 -22.90
N ARG A 24 23.51 -11.13 -21.63
CA ARG A 24 24.72 -10.50 -21.07
C ARG A 24 25.47 -11.38 -20.07
N VAL A 25 24.87 -12.48 -19.60
CA VAL A 25 25.46 -13.34 -18.55
C VAL A 25 25.37 -14.82 -18.91
N PRO A 26 26.33 -15.66 -18.48
CA PRO A 26 26.27 -17.09 -18.74
C PRO A 26 25.04 -17.76 -18.13
N ASP A 27 24.53 -18.79 -18.81
CA ASP A 27 23.36 -19.56 -18.40
C ASP A 27 23.40 -20.02 -16.93
N GLY A 28 22.25 -19.88 -16.27
CA GLY A 28 22.06 -20.24 -14.87
C GLY A 28 22.77 -19.34 -13.85
N THR A 29 23.49 -18.30 -14.28
CA THR A 29 24.14 -17.35 -13.36
C THR A 29 23.12 -16.52 -12.56
N PRO A 30 22.07 -15.93 -13.17
CA PRO A 30 21.05 -15.19 -12.42
C PRO A 30 20.35 -16.04 -11.36
N MET A 31 19.92 -17.25 -11.71
CA MET A 31 19.28 -18.19 -10.79
C MET A 31 20.18 -18.55 -9.61
N ARG A 32 21.46 -18.88 -9.85
CA ARG A 32 22.40 -19.17 -8.74
C ARG A 32 22.62 -17.96 -7.84
N ARG A 33 22.61 -16.73 -8.38
CA ARG A 33 22.71 -15.49 -7.57
C ARG A 33 21.45 -15.27 -6.74
N ALA A 34 20.27 -15.39 -7.36
CA ALA A 34 18.97 -15.32 -6.69
C ALA A 34 18.89 -16.34 -5.53
N ALA A 35 19.15 -17.61 -5.83
CA ALA A 35 19.15 -18.69 -4.85
C ALA A 35 20.19 -18.52 -3.73
N TRP A 36 21.36 -17.94 -4.01
CA TRP A 36 22.35 -17.63 -2.97
C TRP A 36 21.89 -16.49 -2.05
N GLY A 37 21.29 -15.45 -2.62
CA GLY A 37 20.64 -14.37 -1.87
C GLY A 37 19.53 -14.92 -0.97
N LEU A 38 18.65 -15.74 -1.54
CA LEU A 38 17.59 -16.46 -0.82
C LEU A 38 18.16 -17.29 0.34
N ALA A 39 19.14 -18.17 0.08
CA ALA A 39 19.75 -18.99 1.13
C ALA A 39 20.41 -18.16 2.25
N SER A 40 20.94 -16.99 1.92
CA SER A 40 21.57 -16.10 2.90
C SER A 40 20.54 -15.43 3.80
N ILE A 41 19.42 -14.96 3.22
CA ILE A 41 18.29 -14.37 3.96
C ILE A 41 17.62 -15.44 4.83
N VAL A 42 17.33 -16.61 4.26
CA VAL A 42 16.75 -17.75 5.00
C VAL A 42 17.66 -18.17 6.15
N GLY A 43 18.98 -18.22 5.94
CA GLY A 43 19.93 -18.53 7.02
C GLY A 43 19.91 -17.49 8.15
N ARG A 44 19.79 -16.20 7.82
CA ARG A 44 19.63 -15.14 8.84
C ARG A 44 18.34 -15.31 9.61
N GLU A 45 17.24 -15.60 8.94
CA GLU A 45 15.93 -15.72 9.60
C GLU A 45 15.81 -16.99 10.42
N LEU A 46 16.41 -18.10 9.95
CA LEU A 46 16.56 -19.32 10.74
C LEU A 46 17.33 -19.06 12.03
N LYS A 47 18.43 -18.30 11.96
CA LYS A 47 19.21 -17.91 13.14
C LYS A 47 18.41 -17.00 14.07
N ARG A 48 17.63 -16.07 13.53
CA ARG A 48 16.77 -15.17 14.34
C ARG A 48 15.70 -15.95 15.10
N HIS A 49 15.04 -16.91 14.45
CA HIS A 49 13.98 -17.71 15.06
C HIS A 49 14.48 -18.77 16.04
N THR A 50 15.65 -19.35 15.77
CA THR A 50 16.08 -20.57 16.48
C THR A 50 17.42 -20.40 17.22
N GLY A 51 18.11 -19.28 17.06
CA GLY A 51 19.42 -19.00 17.68
C GLY A 51 20.63 -19.58 16.94
N SER A 52 20.45 -20.48 15.98
CA SER A 52 21.55 -21.07 15.18
C SER A 52 21.13 -21.36 13.74
N VAL A 53 22.10 -21.62 12.86
CA VAL A 53 21.84 -22.14 11.49
C VAL A 53 22.10 -23.64 11.44
N SER A 54 23.26 -24.07 11.92
CA SER A 54 23.62 -25.50 11.95
C SER A 54 22.69 -26.28 12.89
N GLY A 55 22.32 -27.50 12.47
CA GLY A 55 21.44 -28.39 13.23
C GLY A 55 19.95 -28.07 13.12
N ARG A 56 19.58 -27.03 12.36
CA ARG A 56 18.20 -26.63 12.09
C ARG A 56 17.65 -27.28 10.84
N ARG A 57 16.33 -27.20 10.63
CA ARG A 57 15.64 -27.84 9.53
C ARG A 57 14.83 -26.85 8.70
N VAL A 58 14.96 -26.95 7.38
CA VAL A 58 14.19 -26.18 6.41
C VAL A 58 13.42 -27.13 5.49
N GLY A 59 12.12 -26.92 5.37
CA GLY A 59 11.27 -27.61 4.42
C GLY A 59 11.18 -26.84 3.10
N LEU A 60 11.15 -27.53 1.97
CA LEU A 60 10.90 -26.92 0.67
C LEU A 60 9.58 -27.45 0.09
N LEU A 61 8.65 -26.56 -0.27
CA LEU A 61 7.55 -26.89 -1.16
C LEU A 61 7.97 -26.53 -2.58
N VAL A 62 8.09 -27.53 -3.45
CA VAL A 62 8.75 -27.37 -4.75
C VAL A 62 7.77 -27.66 -5.89
N GLY A 63 7.52 -26.65 -6.72
CA GLY A 63 6.79 -26.80 -7.97
C GLY A 63 7.68 -27.12 -9.17
N SER A 64 7.10 -26.99 -10.37
CA SER A 64 7.71 -27.42 -11.63
C SER A 64 8.44 -26.32 -12.42
N GLY A 65 8.43 -25.08 -11.92
CA GLY A 65 9.07 -23.94 -12.59
C GLY A 65 10.37 -23.49 -11.94
N ASP A 66 10.89 -22.36 -12.42
CA ASP A 66 12.13 -21.76 -11.93
C ASP A 66 12.06 -21.38 -10.44
N ASN A 67 10.88 -21.01 -9.94
CA ASN A 67 10.69 -20.73 -8.51
C ASN A 67 11.01 -21.97 -7.63
N GLY A 68 10.66 -23.16 -8.13
CA GLY A 68 11.06 -24.42 -7.50
C GLY A 68 12.55 -24.67 -7.63
N GLY A 69 13.15 -24.29 -8.76
CA GLY A 69 14.60 -24.30 -8.98
C GLY A 69 15.37 -23.43 -7.98
N ASP A 70 14.92 -22.21 -7.73
CA ASP A 70 15.51 -21.28 -6.76
C ASP A 70 15.43 -21.85 -5.34
N ALA A 71 14.28 -22.39 -4.95
CA ALA A 71 14.11 -23.04 -3.65
C ALA A 71 15.06 -24.25 -3.48
N LEU A 72 15.20 -25.09 -4.51
CA LEU A 72 16.10 -26.25 -4.51
C LEU A 72 17.58 -25.85 -4.40
N TRP A 73 18.02 -24.86 -5.19
CA TRP A 73 19.39 -24.33 -5.11
C TRP A 73 19.67 -23.68 -3.75
N ALA A 74 18.73 -22.91 -3.22
CA ALA A 74 18.86 -22.34 -1.88
C ALA A 74 18.95 -23.43 -0.82
N GLY A 75 18.13 -24.48 -0.94
CA GLY A 75 18.22 -25.69 -0.12
C GLY A 75 19.60 -26.34 -0.17
N ALA A 76 20.18 -26.49 -1.37
CA ALA A 76 21.53 -27.03 -1.53
C ALA A 76 22.60 -26.18 -0.81
N PHE A 77 22.48 -24.85 -0.87
CA PHE A 77 23.38 -23.95 -0.16
C PHE A 77 23.21 -24.01 1.37
N LEU A 78 21.98 -24.12 1.86
CA LEU A 78 21.67 -24.29 3.28
C LEU A 78 22.19 -25.64 3.81
N ARG A 79 22.04 -26.73 3.03
CA ARG A 79 22.62 -28.05 3.36
C ARG A 79 24.12 -27.97 3.61
N ARG A 80 24.86 -27.27 2.75
CA ARG A 80 26.31 -27.05 2.89
C ARG A 80 26.69 -26.23 4.14
N ARG A 81 25.72 -25.55 4.77
CA ARG A 81 25.87 -24.81 6.02
C ARG A 81 25.36 -25.59 7.26
N GLY A 82 25.11 -26.88 7.13
CA GLY A 82 24.70 -27.74 8.25
C GLY A 82 23.20 -27.74 8.58
N VAL A 83 22.36 -27.17 7.71
CA VAL A 83 20.89 -27.20 7.84
C VAL A 83 20.36 -28.50 7.27
N ALA A 84 19.48 -29.24 7.95
CA ALA A 84 18.70 -30.34 7.38
C ALA A 84 17.67 -29.81 6.37
N VAL A 85 17.65 -30.32 5.14
CA VAL A 85 16.70 -29.86 4.12
C VAL A 85 15.93 -31.04 3.55
N ASP A 86 14.60 -30.96 3.67
CA ASP A 86 13.64 -31.93 3.16
C ASP A 86 12.71 -31.23 2.15
N ALA A 87 12.56 -31.79 0.95
CA ALA A 87 11.77 -31.22 -0.13
C ALA A 87 10.53 -32.07 -0.42
N VAL A 88 9.36 -31.43 -0.45
CA VAL A 88 8.13 -31.99 -1.00
C VAL A 88 8.00 -31.50 -2.44
N VAL A 89 8.22 -32.41 -3.39
CA VAL A 89 8.14 -32.12 -4.81
C VAL A 89 6.74 -32.43 -5.33
N LEU A 90 6.01 -31.39 -5.75
CA LEU A 90 4.60 -31.52 -6.10
C LEU A 90 4.38 -32.23 -7.44
N GLN A 91 5.30 -32.03 -8.39
CA GLN A 91 5.33 -32.60 -9.75
C GLN A 91 6.74 -33.14 -10.06
N PRO A 92 7.12 -34.32 -9.54
CA PRO A 92 8.47 -34.87 -9.69
C PRO A 92 8.94 -35.00 -11.14
N GLU A 93 8.01 -35.28 -12.07
CA GLU A 93 8.26 -35.44 -13.50
C GLU A 93 8.61 -34.15 -14.22
N ARG A 94 8.37 -32.98 -13.60
CA ARG A 94 8.67 -31.65 -14.14
C ARG A 94 9.58 -30.83 -13.22
N VAL A 95 10.24 -31.47 -12.25
CA VAL A 95 11.10 -30.76 -11.31
C VAL A 95 12.31 -30.16 -12.03
N HIS A 96 12.73 -28.97 -11.60
CA HIS A 96 13.93 -28.31 -12.13
C HIS A 96 15.18 -29.17 -11.88
N SER A 97 15.66 -29.86 -12.92
CA SER A 97 16.57 -31.00 -12.78
C SER A 97 17.93 -30.62 -12.20
N ALA A 98 18.49 -29.48 -12.59
CA ALA A 98 19.79 -29.03 -12.10
C ALA A 98 19.73 -28.66 -10.60
N GLY A 99 18.67 -27.97 -10.17
CA GLY A 99 18.46 -27.63 -8.76
C GLY A 99 18.19 -28.88 -7.91
N PHE A 100 17.40 -29.82 -8.46
CA PHE A 100 17.08 -31.08 -7.80
C PHE A 100 18.35 -31.91 -7.56
N ARG A 101 19.19 -32.06 -8.59
CA ARG A 101 20.48 -32.73 -8.47
C ARG A 101 21.39 -32.04 -7.45
N ALA A 102 21.48 -30.72 -7.49
CA ALA A 102 22.29 -29.96 -6.55
C ALA A 102 21.86 -30.17 -5.09
N LEU A 103 20.55 -30.25 -4.82
CA LEU A 103 20.03 -30.54 -3.49
C LEU A 103 20.43 -31.94 -3.02
N LEU A 104 20.24 -32.95 -3.87
CA LEU A 104 20.59 -34.34 -3.54
C LEU A 104 22.10 -34.52 -3.33
N ASP A 105 22.92 -33.92 -4.19
CA ASP A 105 24.38 -33.97 -4.08
C ASP A 105 24.89 -33.26 -2.81
N ALA A 106 24.15 -32.25 -2.33
CA ALA A 106 24.40 -31.61 -1.02
C ALA A 106 23.83 -32.42 0.17
N GLY A 107 23.25 -33.59 -0.07
CA GLY A 107 22.68 -34.48 0.94
C GLY A 107 21.32 -34.01 1.48
N GLY A 108 20.56 -33.22 0.71
CA GLY A 108 19.15 -32.98 0.97
C GLY A 108 18.29 -34.20 0.63
N ARG A 109 17.05 -34.24 1.12
CA ARG A 109 16.14 -35.39 0.93
C ARG A 109 14.85 -34.97 0.26
N VAL A 110 14.22 -35.92 -0.43
CA VAL A 110 12.85 -35.78 -0.94
C VAL A 110 11.93 -36.57 -0.03
N VAL A 111 10.84 -35.94 0.38
CA VAL A 111 9.84 -36.52 1.29
C VAL A 111 8.44 -36.30 0.70
N ASN A 112 7.49 -37.15 1.08
CA ASN A 112 6.12 -37.02 0.60
C ASN A 112 5.37 -35.89 1.32
N GLU A 113 5.62 -35.72 2.62
CA GLU A 113 5.03 -34.67 3.45
C GLU A 113 5.93 -34.39 4.67
N PHE A 114 5.68 -33.27 5.36
CA PHE A 114 6.34 -32.95 6.63
C PHE A 114 5.56 -33.57 7.81
N GLY A 115 6.26 -34.06 8.83
CA GLY A 115 5.66 -34.58 10.08
C GLY A 115 5.62 -36.11 10.19
N THR A 116 5.20 -36.83 9.14
CA THR A 116 5.13 -38.31 9.19
C THR A 116 6.51 -38.92 8.92
N GLY A 117 7.19 -39.38 9.98
CA GLY A 117 8.55 -39.94 9.88
C GLY A 117 9.65 -38.91 9.62
N VAL A 118 9.29 -37.63 9.52
CA VAL A 118 10.19 -36.48 9.31
C VAL A 118 9.83 -35.42 10.34
N GLN A 119 10.79 -34.95 11.13
CA GLN A 119 10.53 -33.85 12.08
C GLN A 119 10.02 -32.61 11.34
N HIS A 120 9.13 -31.86 11.99
CA HIS A 120 8.65 -30.59 11.44
C HIS A 120 9.82 -29.63 11.19
N PRO A 121 9.80 -28.90 10.06
CA PRO A 121 10.83 -27.91 9.76
C PRO A 121 10.69 -26.69 10.69
N ASP A 122 11.81 -26.01 10.93
CA ASP A 122 11.83 -24.74 11.66
C ASP A 122 11.33 -23.59 10.75
N LEU A 123 11.55 -23.69 9.44
CA LEU A 123 11.06 -22.77 8.40
C LEU A 123 10.69 -23.53 7.13
N VAL A 124 9.71 -23.03 6.37
CA VAL A 124 9.36 -23.58 5.05
C VAL A 124 9.57 -22.56 3.94
N LEU A 125 10.16 -22.98 2.83
CA LEU A 125 10.21 -22.20 1.60
C LEU A 125 9.06 -22.57 0.68
N ASP A 126 8.27 -21.59 0.28
CA ASP A 126 7.28 -21.71 -0.78
C ASP A 126 7.94 -21.42 -2.14
N GLY A 127 8.36 -22.48 -2.83
CA GLY A 127 8.82 -22.47 -4.22
C GLY A 127 7.82 -23.17 -5.16
N ILE A 128 6.51 -23.06 -4.88
CA ILE A 128 5.48 -23.77 -5.65
C ILE A 128 5.29 -23.10 -7.02
N VAL A 129 4.99 -21.80 -7.07
CA VAL A 129 4.92 -21.04 -8.33
C VAL A 129 5.36 -19.59 -8.11
N GLY A 130 6.06 -19.00 -9.10
CA GLY A 130 6.44 -17.58 -9.11
C GLY A 130 5.57 -16.76 -10.08
N ILE A 131 6.15 -15.79 -10.78
CA ILE A 131 5.46 -14.90 -11.75
C ILE A 131 4.73 -15.59 -12.92
N SER A 132 4.96 -16.88 -13.15
CA SER A 132 4.25 -17.67 -14.17
C SER A 132 2.95 -18.31 -13.66
N GLY A 133 2.67 -18.20 -12.37
CA GLY A 133 1.49 -18.77 -11.75
C GLY A 133 0.27 -17.90 -11.94
N GLN A 134 -0.87 -18.54 -12.20
CA GLN A 134 -2.17 -17.88 -12.23
C GLN A 134 -3.17 -18.68 -11.40
N GLY A 135 -4.01 -17.96 -10.66
CA GLY A 135 -5.08 -18.53 -9.87
C GLY A 135 -4.62 -19.22 -8.57
N PRO A 136 -5.57 -19.86 -7.87
CA PRO A 136 -5.32 -20.44 -6.55
C PRO A 136 -4.44 -21.69 -6.61
N LEU A 137 -3.90 -22.08 -5.45
CA LEU A 137 -3.18 -23.33 -5.29
C LEU A 137 -4.06 -24.52 -5.69
N ARG A 138 -3.46 -25.45 -6.44
CA ARG A 138 -4.12 -26.73 -6.76
C ARG A 138 -4.38 -27.52 -5.46
N PRO A 139 -5.43 -28.36 -5.39
CA PRO A 139 -5.84 -29.04 -4.15
C PRO A 139 -4.71 -29.77 -3.40
N LYS A 140 -3.82 -30.48 -4.11
CA LYS A 140 -2.68 -31.17 -3.50
C LYS A 140 -1.68 -30.19 -2.86
N ALA A 141 -1.39 -29.06 -3.53
CA ALA A 141 -0.51 -28.04 -2.99
C ALA A 141 -1.13 -27.35 -1.77
N ALA A 142 -2.42 -27.01 -1.86
CA ALA A 142 -3.18 -26.44 -0.75
C ALA A 142 -3.16 -27.35 0.49
N GLN A 143 -3.34 -28.66 0.32
CA GLN A 143 -3.27 -29.63 1.41
C GLN A 143 -1.90 -29.65 2.12
N HIS A 144 -0.80 -29.52 1.37
CA HIS A 144 0.53 -29.41 1.98
C HIS A 144 0.71 -28.08 2.73
N VAL A 145 0.21 -26.97 2.17
CA VAL A 145 0.28 -25.64 2.79
C VAL A 145 -0.52 -25.59 4.09
N GLU A 146 -1.73 -26.14 4.11
CA GLU A 146 -2.61 -26.17 5.29
C GLU A 146 -2.01 -26.93 6.48
N ARG A 147 -1.13 -27.91 6.23
CA ARG A 147 -0.46 -28.71 7.28
C ARG A 147 0.78 -28.01 7.86
N ILE A 148 1.23 -26.90 7.28
CA ILE A 148 2.43 -26.21 7.75
C ILE A 148 2.08 -25.32 8.95
N THR A 149 2.77 -25.56 10.05
CA THR A 149 2.70 -24.74 11.27
C THR A 149 3.92 -23.83 11.44
N ALA A 150 5.00 -24.09 10.70
CA ALA A 150 6.21 -23.28 10.72
C ALA A 150 6.04 -21.98 9.90
N PRO A 151 6.81 -20.93 10.19
CA PRO A 151 6.83 -19.73 9.36
C PRO A 151 7.21 -20.07 7.92
N ILE A 152 6.43 -19.54 6.97
CA ILE A 152 6.67 -19.70 5.53
C ILE A 152 7.40 -18.47 5.00
N ILE A 153 8.45 -18.71 4.21
CA ILE A 153 9.13 -17.71 3.38
C ILE A 153 8.75 -17.98 1.93
N ALA A 154 8.09 -17.02 1.29
CA ALA A 154 7.79 -17.10 -0.14
C ALA A 154 9.02 -16.82 -0.98
N VAL A 155 9.25 -17.67 -1.97
CA VAL A 155 10.27 -17.47 -2.99
C VAL A 155 9.64 -16.69 -4.13
N ASP A 156 10.22 -15.53 -4.42
CA ASP A 156 9.73 -14.51 -5.34
C ASP A 156 8.43 -13.81 -4.95
N LEU A 157 7.34 -14.57 -4.80
CA LEU A 157 6.01 -14.11 -4.39
C LEU A 157 5.22 -15.26 -3.75
N PRO A 158 4.20 -15.00 -2.91
CA PRO A 158 3.41 -16.06 -2.30
C PRO A 158 2.57 -16.80 -3.34
N SER A 159 2.71 -18.12 -3.41
CA SER A 159 2.00 -18.95 -4.38
C SER A 159 0.49 -18.90 -4.18
N GLY A 160 -0.26 -18.75 -5.28
CA GLY A 160 -1.73 -18.61 -5.26
C GLY A 160 -2.22 -17.16 -5.17
N VAL A 161 -1.31 -16.19 -5.15
CA VAL A 161 -1.62 -14.76 -5.26
C VAL A 161 -1.26 -14.28 -6.66
N ASP A 162 -2.13 -13.49 -7.28
CA ASP A 162 -1.86 -12.94 -8.62
C ASP A 162 -0.70 -11.92 -8.58
N PRO A 163 0.34 -12.08 -9.42
CA PRO A 163 1.54 -11.24 -9.36
C PRO A 163 1.33 -9.75 -9.70
N ASN A 164 0.36 -9.43 -10.56
CA ASN A 164 0.12 -8.07 -11.05
C ASN A 164 -0.97 -7.34 -10.27
N THR A 165 -1.97 -8.07 -9.78
CA THR A 165 -3.15 -7.48 -9.16
C THR A 165 -3.16 -7.67 -7.65
N GLY A 166 -2.38 -8.62 -7.13
CA GLY A 166 -2.44 -9.05 -5.73
C GLY A 166 -3.73 -9.80 -5.37
N SER A 167 -4.55 -10.16 -6.36
CA SER A 167 -5.82 -10.86 -6.15
C SER A 167 -5.63 -12.25 -5.58
N VAL A 168 -6.52 -12.64 -4.66
CA VAL A 168 -6.59 -13.99 -4.08
C VAL A 168 -7.99 -14.54 -4.30
N SER A 169 -8.13 -15.52 -5.18
CA SER A 169 -9.41 -16.13 -5.57
C SER A 169 -9.66 -17.53 -4.98
N GLY A 170 -8.76 -18.01 -4.12
CA GLY A 170 -8.87 -19.31 -3.46
C GLY A 170 -7.67 -19.59 -2.54
N PRO A 171 -7.35 -20.86 -2.26
CA PRO A 171 -6.21 -21.21 -1.40
C PRO A 171 -4.90 -20.60 -1.90
N ALA A 172 -4.18 -19.91 -1.01
CA ALA A 172 -2.92 -19.23 -1.30
C ALA A 172 -1.99 -19.28 -0.09
N VAL A 173 -0.70 -19.14 -0.32
CA VAL A 173 0.31 -19.05 0.72
C VAL A 173 0.24 -17.68 1.38
N LYS A 174 0.14 -17.65 2.71
CA LYS A 174 0.37 -16.45 3.52
C LYS A 174 1.76 -16.56 4.15
N ALA A 175 2.70 -15.78 3.61
CA ALA A 175 4.09 -15.81 4.06
C ALA A 175 4.32 -14.86 5.24
N THR A 176 5.28 -15.24 6.09
CA THR A 176 5.85 -14.33 7.11
C THR A 176 6.89 -13.40 6.51
N MET A 177 7.53 -13.84 5.42
CA MET A 177 8.49 -13.07 4.64
C MET A 177 8.43 -13.49 3.17
N THR A 178 8.67 -12.58 2.26
CA THR A 178 8.86 -12.85 0.83
C THR A 178 10.24 -12.37 0.42
N VAL A 179 11.02 -13.25 -0.20
CA VAL A 179 12.31 -12.89 -0.80
C VAL A 179 12.11 -12.83 -2.31
N THR A 180 12.18 -11.63 -2.86
CA THR A 180 11.97 -11.39 -4.28
C THR A 180 13.26 -11.01 -5.01
N PHE A 181 13.28 -11.21 -6.32
CA PHE A 181 14.48 -11.10 -7.14
C PHE A 181 14.36 -9.99 -8.17
N GLY A 182 15.43 -9.20 -8.30
CA GLY A 182 15.62 -8.19 -9.34
C GLY A 182 14.80 -6.92 -9.15
N ALA A 183 13.49 -7.05 -8.97
CA ALA A 183 12.56 -5.94 -8.81
C ALA A 183 11.38 -6.31 -7.91
N LEU A 184 10.73 -5.30 -7.34
CA LEU A 184 9.45 -5.47 -6.67
C LEU A 184 8.33 -5.61 -7.73
N LYS A 185 7.33 -6.44 -7.43
CA LYS A 185 6.15 -6.70 -8.25
C LYS A 185 4.91 -6.09 -7.58
N PRO A 186 3.86 -5.70 -8.33
CA PRO A 186 2.63 -5.16 -7.76
C PRO A 186 2.06 -5.95 -6.57
N VAL A 187 2.13 -7.28 -6.62
CA VAL A 187 1.71 -8.16 -5.50
C VAL A 187 2.34 -7.79 -4.15
N HIS A 188 3.58 -7.30 -4.13
CA HIS A 188 4.27 -6.91 -2.90
C HIS A 188 3.65 -5.69 -2.22
N ALA A 189 3.04 -4.79 -2.99
CA ALA A 189 2.28 -3.67 -2.44
C ALA A 189 0.81 -4.05 -2.19
N LEU A 190 0.16 -4.58 -3.23
CA LEU A 190 -1.29 -4.80 -3.27
C LEU A 190 -1.74 -5.93 -2.33
N ALA A 191 -0.89 -6.94 -2.14
CA ALA A 191 -1.12 -8.07 -1.25
C ALA A 191 -0.02 -8.19 -0.18
N SER A 192 0.46 -7.06 0.34
CA SER A 192 1.50 -7.01 1.39
C SER A 192 1.20 -7.90 2.60
N ALA A 193 -0.07 -8.04 2.99
CA ALA A 193 -0.49 -8.93 4.08
C ALA A 193 -0.30 -10.43 3.79
N MET A 194 -0.23 -10.83 2.51
CA MET A 194 0.13 -12.18 2.08
C MET A 194 1.64 -12.35 1.95
N CYS A 195 2.37 -11.27 1.66
CA CYS A 195 3.81 -11.29 1.47
C CYS A 195 4.60 -11.27 2.78
N GLY A 196 4.07 -10.66 3.83
CA GLY A 196 4.80 -10.45 5.08
C GLY A 196 5.93 -9.43 4.90
N GLN A 197 7.06 -9.61 5.59
CA GLN A 197 8.24 -8.77 5.36
C GLN A 197 8.82 -9.04 3.96
N ILE A 198 9.13 -8.00 3.20
CA ILE A 198 9.67 -8.17 1.84
C ILE A 198 11.16 -7.84 1.82
N GLU A 199 11.96 -8.72 1.25
CA GLU A 199 13.38 -8.48 0.97
C GLU A 199 13.69 -8.65 -0.53
N LEU A 200 14.33 -7.64 -1.10
CA LEU A 200 14.73 -7.64 -2.51
C LEU A 200 16.19 -8.08 -2.64
N VAL A 201 16.44 -9.13 -3.42
CA VAL A 201 17.77 -9.57 -3.85
C VAL A 201 18.05 -8.99 -5.24
N PRO A 202 19.01 -8.07 -5.40
CA PRO A 202 19.37 -7.55 -6.71
C PRO A 202 20.03 -8.64 -7.56
N ILE A 203 19.55 -8.82 -8.80
CA ILE A 203 20.14 -9.77 -9.76
C ILE A 203 20.77 -9.08 -10.97
N GLY A 204 20.74 -7.73 -11.01
CA GLY A 204 21.34 -6.91 -12.05
C GLY A 204 20.42 -6.63 -13.25
N LEU A 205 19.11 -6.53 -13.01
CA LEU A 205 18.16 -6.14 -14.06
C LEU A 205 18.30 -4.65 -14.42
N SER A 206 18.15 -4.36 -15.70
CA SER A 206 17.90 -3.01 -16.21
C SER A 206 16.39 -2.84 -16.31
N LEU A 207 15.80 -1.98 -15.48
CA LEU A 207 14.34 -1.86 -15.33
C LEU A 207 13.80 -0.65 -16.11
N PRO A 208 12.60 -0.75 -16.72
CA PRO A 208 11.94 0.38 -17.38
C PRO A 208 11.32 1.34 -16.34
N GLU A 209 10.40 2.21 -16.75
CA GLU A 209 9.53 2.93 -15.81
C GLU A 209 8.58 1.96 -15.09
N PRO A 210 8.37 2.12 -13.77
CA PRO A 210 7.51 1.21 -13.00
C PRO A 210 6.03 1.36 -13.36
N SER A 211 5.29 0.26 -13.31
CA SER A 211 3.83 0.27 -13.52
C SER A 211 3.07 0.88 -12.34
N ILE A 212 3.62 0.76 -11.13
CA ILE A 212 3.08 1.36 -9.90
C ILE A 212 4.22 1.98 -9.11
N ILE A 213 3.96 3.12 -8.48
CA ILE A 213 4.91 3.80 -7.59
C ILE A 213 4.41 3.89 -6.15
N GLU A 214 5.33 3.89 -5.19
CA GLU A 214 5.09 4.26 -3.80
C GLU A 214 6.07 5.36 -3.40
N LEU A 215 5.58 6.38 -2.68
CA LEU A 215 6.43 7.44 -2.15
C LEU A 215 7.20 6.94 -0.93
N THR A 216 8.48 7.29 -0.84
CA THR A 216 9.25 7.05 0.38
C THR A 216 8.97 8.13 1.43
N ASP A 217 9.34 7.85 2.69
CA ASP A 217 9.30 8.84 3.76
C ASP A 217 10.08 10.12 3.40
N ALA A 218 11.22 9.97 2.70
CA ALA A 218 12.04 11.09 2.27
C ALA A 218 11.33 11.93 1.18
N ASP A 219 10.66 11.29 0.23
CA ASP A 219 9.92 11.99 -0.85
C ASP A 219 8.83 12.88 -0.28
N VAL A 220 8.02 12.28 0.61
CA VAL A 220 6.92 12.95 1.27
C VAL A 220 7.48 14.10 2.10
N GLY A 221 8.55 13.85 2.86
CA GLY A 221 9.22 14.86 3.64
C GLY A 221 9.71 16.04 2.79
N GLN A 222 10.42 15.79 1.69
CA GLN A 222 11.00 16.84 0.85
C GLN A 222 9.93 17.75 0.24
N HIS A 223 8.80 17.17 -0.19
CA HIS A 223 7.72 17.89 -0.87
C HIS A 223 6.65 18.42 0.09
N TRP A 224 6.67 18.04 1.38
CA TRP A 224 5.70 18.53 2.34
C TRP A 224 5.78 20.06 2.50
N PRO A 225 4.67 20.80 2.39
CA PRO A 225 4.66 22.25 2.57
C PRO A 225 5.18 22.67 3.95
N VAL A 226 6.17 23.58 3.97
CA VAL A 226 6.71 24.16 5.21
C VAL A 226 6.74 25.67 5.08
N PRO A 227 6.20 26.44 6.05
CA PRO A 227 6.27 27.89 6.02
C PRO A 227 7.70 28.43 6.03
N GLY A 228 7.99 29.33 5.09
CA GLY A 228 9.18 30.15 5.06
C GLY A 228 9.00 31.52 5.74
N PRO A 229 10.07 32.32 5.88
CA PRO A 229 10.03 33.61 6.56
C PRO A 229 9.09 34.65 5.94
N ALA A 230 8.81 34.54 4.64
CA ALA A 230 7.93 35.46 3.90
C ALA A 230 6.46 34.99 3.84
N ASP A 231 6.16 33.80 4.37
CA ASP A 231 4.83 33.23 4.29
C ASP A 231 3.85 33.89 5.27
N HIS A 232 2.61 33.97 4.82
CA HIS A 232 1.48 34.40 5.64
C HIS A 232 0.32 33.41 5.47
N LYS A 233 -0.72 33.54 6.29
CA LYS A 233 -1.89 32.63 6.30
C LYS A 233 -2.55 32.35 4.95
N TYR A 234 -2.44 33.24 3.95
CA TYR A 234 -2.96 33.02 2.59
C TYR A 234 -1.97 32.39 1.60
N SER A 235 -0.66 32.47 1.84
CA SER A 235 0.36 31.90 0.93
C SER A 235 0.53 30.41 1.20
N LEU A 236 0.23 29.99 2.43
CA LEU A 236 0.15 28.61 2.87
C LEU A 236 -1.19 27.91 2.51
N GLY A 237 -2.04 28.59 1.73
CA GLY A 237 -3.33 28.07 1.30
C GLY A 237 -4.46 28.19 2.33
N VAL A 238 -5.67 28.43 1.83
CA VAL A 238 -6.90 28.43 2.61
C VAL A 238 -7.76 27.22 2.26
N THR A 239 -7.99 26.32 3.23
CA THR A 239 -8.85 25.15 3.05
C THR A 239 -10.26 25.43 3.52
N GLY A 240 -11.23 25.33 2.61
CA GLY A 240 -12.65 25.36 2.93
C GLY A 240 -13.15 23.96 3.27
N VAL A 241 -13.90 23.82 4.37
CA VAL A 241 -14.41 22.54 4.85
C VAL A 241 -15.93 22.61 4.95
N LEU A 242 -16.61 21.81 4.12
CA LEU A 242 -18.05 21.58 4.12
C LEU A 242 -18.30 20.14 4.58
N ALA A 243 -18.36 19.97 5.89
CA ALA A 243 -18.50 18.68 6.54
C ALA A 243 -19.41 18.81 7.76
N GLY A 244 -19.93 17.67 8.20
CA GLY A 244 -20.82 17.52 9.34
C GLY A 244 -22.21 18.08 9.13
N SER A 245 -23.08 17.66 10.03
CA SER A 245 -24.47 18.05 10.12
C SER A 245 -24.88 18.03 11.59
N ALA A 246 -26.10 18.46 11.91
CA ALA A 246 -26.66 18.29 13.25
C ALA A 246 -26.59 16.82 13.74
N LYS A 247 -26.69 15.85 12.81
CA LYS A 247 -26.60 14.41 13.10
C LYS A 247 -25.15 13.92 13.24
N TYR A 248 -24.22 14.49 12.48
CA TYR A 248 -22.81 14.05 12.40
C TYR A 248 -21.80 15.17 12.64
N PRO A 249 -21.83 15.88 13.79
CA PRO A 249 -20.90 16.99 14.05
C PRO A 249 -19.45 16.51 14.21
N GLY A 250 -19.23 15.25 14.58
CA GLY A 250 -17.88 14.67 14.73
C GLY A 250 -17.07 14.66 13.42
N ALA A 251 -17.73 14.45 12.27
CA ALA A 251 -17.07 14.44 10.98
C ALA A 251 -16.50 15.81 10.61
N ALA A 252 -17.22 16.89 10.96
CA ALA A 252 -16.72 18.26 10.83
C ALA A 252 -15.47 18.51 11.67
N VAL A 253 -15.48 18.08 12.93
CA VAL A 253 -14.35 18.24 13.85
C VAL A 253 -13.12 17.50 13.35
N LEU A 254 -13.28 16.24 12.94
CA LEU A 254 -12.16 15.41 12.44
C LEU A 254 -11.59 15.93 11.12
N CYS A 255 -12.45 16.33 10.19
CA CYS A 255 -12.04 16.88 8.90
C CYS A 255 -11.32 18.22 9.03
N ALA A 256 -11.89 19.18 9.79
CA ALA A 256 -11.25 20.45 10.08
C ALA A 256 -9.92 20.26 10.82
N GLY A 257 -9.89 19.36 11.81
CA GLY A 257 -8.68 19.01 12.54
C GLY A 257 -7.60 18.44 11.63
N GLY A 258 -7.94 17.56 10.69
CA GLY A 258 -6.99 17.02 9.71
C GLY A 258 -6.35 18.11 8.86
N ALA A 259 -7.16 19.06 8.38
CA ALA A 259 -6.65 20.20 7.60
C ALA A 259 -5.74 21.14 8.43
N ILE A 260 -6.08 21.38 9.69
CA ILE A 260 -5.26 22.18 10.62
C ILE A 260 -3.94 21.47 10.92
N ALA A 261 -3.99 20.18 11.27
CA ALA A 261 -2.81 19.39 11.61
C ALA A 261 -1.83 19.24 10.45
N ALA A 262 -2.34 19.21 9.21
CA ALA A 262 -1.56 19.22 7.98
C ALA A 262 -0.97 20.62 7.62
N LYS A 263 -1.16 21.62 8.48
CA LYS A 263 -0.71 23.01 8.32
C LYS A 263 -1.33 23.77 7.14
N SER A 264 -2.65 23.65 6.95
CA SER A 264 -3.37 24.68 6.18
C SER A 264 -3.10 26.07 6.77
N GLY A 265 -2.78 27.07 5.94
CA GLY A 265 -2.55 28.43 6.40
C GLY A 265 -3.76 29.05 7.09
N MET A 266 -4.97 28.62 6.69
CA MET A 266 -6.23 28.98 7.31
C MET A 266 -7.29 27.94 6.96
N VAL A 267 -8.04 27.48 7.96
CA VAL A 267 -9.21 26.63 7.74
C VAL A 267 -10.48 27.45 7.87
N ARG A 268 -11.30 27.43 6.82
CA ARG A 268 -12.66 27.99 6.82
C ARG A 268 -13.68 26.86 6.88
N PHE A 269 -14.28 26.67 8.03
CA PHE A 269 -15.35 25.72 8.20
C PHE A 269 -16.70 26.35 7.84
N VAL A 270 -17.56 25.59 7.15
CA VAL A 270 -18.89 26.02 6.75
C VAL A 270 -19.89 24.91 7.06
N GLY A 271 -20.86 25.20 7.92
CA GLY A 271 -21.97 24.30 8.20
C GLY A 271 -22.50 24.37 9.63
N SER A 272 -23.55 23.59 9.88
CA SER A 272 -24.26 23.57 11.18
C SER A 272 -23.41 23.13 12.38
N ALA A 273 -22.30 22.42 12.15
CA ALA A 273 -21.39 21.98 13.20
C ALA A 273 -20.35 23.04 13.64
N ALA A 274 -20.50 24.30 13.20
CA ALA A 274 -19.60 25.42 13.50
C ALA A 274 -19.23 25.53 15.00
N PRO A 275 -20.20 25.47 15.94
CA PRO A 275 -19.88 25.52 17.37
C PRO A 275 -19.00 24.36 17.85
N SER A 276 -19.19 23.15 17.31
CA SER A 276 -18.39 21.97 17.66
C SER A 276 -16.96 22.08 17.13
N VAL A 277 -16.80 22.61 15.92
CA VAL A 277 -15.47 22.85 15.32
C VAL A 277 -14.70 23.90 16.12
N VAL A 278 -15.29 25.07 16.35
CA VAL A 278 -14.64 26.16 17.11
C VAL A 278 -14.36 25.75 18.57
N GLY A 279 -15.27 24.97 19.17
CA GLY A 279 -15.07 24.47 20.53
C GLY A 279 -13.85 23.55 20.68
N ARG A 280 -13.43 22.87 19.60
CA ARG A 280 -12.23 22.02 19.60
C ARG A 280 -10.99 22.71 18.99
N PHE A 281 -11.19 23.51 17.95
CA PHE A 281 -10.17 24.18 17.16
C PHE A 281 -10.52 25.67 17.05
N PRO A 282 -10.23 26.49 18.08
CA PRO A 282 -10.60 27.90 18.10
C PRO A 282 -9.94 28.73 16.99
N GLU A 283 -8.86 28.23 16.38
CA GLU A 283 -8.21 28.83 15.22
C GLU A 283 -8.98 28.69 13.89
N ALA A 284 -10.01 27.82 13.83
CA ALA A 284 -10.85 27.67 12.65
C ALA A 284 -11.82 28.85 12.49
N ILE A 285 -11.93 29.39 11.28
CA ILE A 285 -12.94 30.42 10.97
C ILE A 285 -14.21 29.71 10.52
N ALA A 286 -15.22 29.69 11.38
CA ALA A 286 -16.45 28.95 11.13
C ALA A 286 -17.63 29.87 10.77
N THR A 287 -18.38 29.51 9.74
CA THR A 287 -19.68 30.08 9.39
C THR A 287 -20.75 28.99 9.37
N ASP A 288 -22.01 29.38 9.58
CA ASP A 288 -23.15 28.46 9.64
C ASP A 288 -23.66 28.03 8.26
N SER A 289 -23.43 28.85 7.23
CA SER A 289 -24.02 28.70 5.90
C SER A 289 -23.02 29.01 4.77
N TYR A 290 -23.27 28.38 3.63
CA TYR A 290 -22.52 28.56 2.38
C TYR A 290 -23.19 29.63 1.49
N PRO A 291 -22.42 30.45 0.73
CA PRO A 291 -20.96 30.50 0.67
C PRO A 291 -20.35 31.29 1.84
N PRO A 292 -19.14 30.93 2.31
CA PRO A 292 -18.47 31.71 3.33
C PRO A 292 -17.95 33.02 2.75
N ALA A 293 -17.73 34.00 3.61
CA ALA A 293 -16.98 35.19 3.26
C ALA A 293 -15.48 34.86 3.10
N GLY A 294 -14.88 35.35 2.01
CA GLY A 294 -13.43 35.33 1.78
C GLY A 294 -12.91 34.23 0.86
N ARG A 295 -11.61 34.30 0.58
CA ARG A 295 -10.89 33.44 -0.38
C ARG A 295 -10.63 32.03 0.13
N VAL A 296 -11.17 31.01 -0.52
CA VAL A 296 -10.78 29.60 -0.32
C VAL A 296 -9.91 29.17 -1.51
N ASP A 297 -8.85 28.40 -1.28
CA ASP A 297 -7.97 27.88 -2.33
C ASP A 297 -8.29 26.43 -2.71
N ALA A 298 -8.73 25.60 -1.75
CA ALA A 298 -9.24 24.26 -1.99
C ALA A 298 -10.40 23.92 -1.07
N TRP A 299 -11.33 23.09 -1.55
CA TRP A 299 -12.50 22.62 -0.80
C TRP A 299 -12.39 21.16 -0.39
N VAL A 300 -12.88 20.83 0.79
CA VAL A 300 -13.22 19.47 1.20
C VAL A 300 -14.72 19.41 1.45
N VAL A 301 -15.42 18.51 0.75
CA VAL A 301 -16.87 18.37 0.85
C VAL A 301 -17.22 16.92 1.12
N GLY A 302 -18.14 16.68 2.05
CA GLY A 302 -18.80 15.38 2.13
C GLY A 302 -18.87 14.68 3.49
N PRO A 303 -17.82 14.65 4.33
CA PRO A 303 -17.86 13.92 5.59
C PRO A 303 -19.06 14.31 6.48
N GLY A 304 -20.11 13.48 6.53
CA GLY A 304 -21.32 13.70 7.33
C GLY A 304 -22.16 14.93 6.97
N PHE A 305 -22.00 15.51 5.77
CA PHE A 305 -22.72 16.74 5.37
C PHE A 305 -24.17 16.49 4.89
N GLY A 306 -24.55 15.24 4.64
CA GLY A 306 -25.90 14.84 4.20
C GLY A 306 -26.02 14.55 2.70
N VAL A 307 -27.16 13.96 2.30
CA VAL A 307 -27.44 13.53 0.91
C VAL A 307 -28.75 14.08 0.36
N ASP A 308 -29.33 15.07 1.02
CA ASP A 308 -30.60 15.69 0.61
C ASP A 308 -30.43 16.73 -0.52
N ASP A 309 -31.54 17.31 -0.98
CA ASP A 309 -31.52 18.31 -2.05
C ASP A 309 -30.72 19.58 -1.69
N ALA A 310 -30.63 19.92 -0.40
CA ALA A 310 -29.85 21.07 0.04
C ALA A 310 -28.35 20.76 -0.05
N ALA A 311 -27.95 19.56 0.35
CA ALA A 311 -26.59 19.03 0.16
C ALA A 311 -26.23 18.98 -1.33
N ARG A 312 -27.14 18.50 -2.20
CA ARG A 312 -26.94 18.49 -3.66
C ARG A 312 -26.73 19.90 -4.22
N ARG A 313 -27.60 20.86 -3.90
CA ARG A 313 -27.45 22.26 -4.35
C ARG A 313 -26.13 22.87 -3.89
N THR A 314 -25.74 22.60 -2.64
CA THR A 314 -24.47 23.09 -2.08
C THR A 314 -23.26 22.49 -2.80
N LEU A 315 -23.26 21.18 -3.04
CA LEU A 315 -22.18 20.51 -3.77
C LEU A 315 -22.04 21.07 -5.19
N VAL A 316 -23.15 21.22 -5.93
CA VAL A 316 -23.13 21.83 -7.28
C VAL A 316 -22.54 23.24 -7.23
N ALA A 317 -23.00 24.08 -6.30
CA ALA A 317 -22.51 25.44 -6.17
C ALA A 317 -21.02 25.53 -5.78
N VAL A 318 -20.46 24.52 -5.12
CA VAL A 318 -19.01 24.43 -4.85
C VAL A 318 -18.26 24.03 -6.11
N LEU A 319 -18.74 23.01 -6.82
CA LEU A 319 -18.10 22.49 -8.02
C LEU A 319 -18.08 23.51 -9.16
N GLU A 320 -19.13 24.33 -9.30
CA GLU A 320 -19.23 25.45 -10.25
C GLU A 320 -18.16 26.52 -10.05
N ARG A 321 -17.58 26.65 -8.84
CA ARG A 321 -16.47 27.59 -8.59
C ARG A 321 -15.18 27.18 -9.28
N ASN A 322 -15.09 25.94 -9.75
CA ASN A 322 -13.93 25.39 -10.43
C ASN A 322 -12.62 25.65 -9.67
N GLN A 323 -12.62 25.35 -8.37
CA GLN A 323 -11.44 25.39 -7.49
C GLN A 323 -11.06 23.97 -7.10
N PRO A 324 -9.78 23.67 -6.77
CA PRO A 324 -9.37 22.36 -6.27
C PRO A 324 -10.34 21.80 -5.21
N THR A 325 -10.73 20.53 -5.32
CA THR A 325 -11.77 19.96 -4.44
C THR A 325 -11.46 18.50 -4.10
N VAL A 326 -11.66 18.15 -2.83
CA VAL A 326 -11.74 16.78 -2.33
C VAL A 326 -13.21 16.45 -2.05
N LEU A 327 -13.69 15.35 -2.61
CA LEU A 327 -15.00 14.79 -2.31
C LEU A 327 -14.82 13.46 -1.56
N ASP A 328 -15.50 13.33 -0.42
CA ASP A 328 -15.51 12.12 0.39
C ASP A 328 -16.93 11.76 0.84
N ALA A 329 -17.14 10.52 1.30
CA ALA A 329 -18.36 10.10 2.00
C ALA A 329 -19.68 10.49 1.30
N ASP A 330 -20.53 11.27 1.97
CA ASP A 330 -21.84 11.65 1.46
C ASP A 330 -21.73 12.45 0.15
N ALA A 331 -20.66 13.23 -0.08
CA ALA A 331 -20.49 13.98 -1.33
C ALA A 331 -20.29 13.06 -2.52
N LEU A 332 -19.62 11.90 -2.31
CA LEU A 332 -19.51 10.86 -3.34
C LEU A 332 -20.88 10.22 -3.63
N THR A 333 -21.72 10.07 -2.60
CA THR A 333 -23.07 9.55 -2.77
C THR A 333 -23.96 10.52 -3.55
N VAL A 334 -23.87 11.82 -3.26
CA VAL A 334 -24.57 12.86 -4.03
C VAL A 334 -24.05 12.91 -5.47
N LEU A 335 -22.73 12.86 -5.67
CA LEU A 335 -22.10 12.87 -6.99
C LEU A 335 -22.52 11.66 -7.84
N ALA A 336 -22.64 10.47 -7.25
CA ALA A 336 -23.07 9.27 -7.95
C ALA A 336 -24.46 9.41 -8.59
N GLY A 337 -25.32 10.30 -8.07
CA GLY A 337 -26.63 10.58 -8.65
C GLY A 337 -26.58 11.44 -9.93
N ASP A 338 -25.50 12.19 -10.14
CA ASP A 338 -25.33 13.06 -11.32
C ASP A 338 -23.85 13.46 -11.47
N THR A 339 -23.08 12.66 -12.20
CA THR A 339 -21.67 12.97 -12.51
C THR A 339 -21.54 14.05 -13.59
N GLY A 340 -22.64 14.44 -14.26
CA GLY A 340 -22.66 15.46 -15.31
C GLY A 340 -22.23 16.84 -14.81
N VAL A 341 -22.35 17.09 -13.50
CA VAL A 341 -21.88 18.31 -12.82
C VAL A 341 -20.35 18.51 -12.90
N LEU A 342 -19.60 17.46 -13.24
CA LEU A 342 -18.15 17.54 -13.43
C LEU A 342 -17.75 17.95 -14.85
N LYS A 343 -18.69 17.96 -15.80
CA LYS A 343 -18.39 18.22 -17.21
C LYS A 343 -17.80 19.62 -17.40
N GLY A 344 -16.63 19.68 -18.04
CA GLY A 344 -15.93 20.95 -18.34
C GLY A 344 -15.15 21.53 -17.16
N ARG A 345 -15.12 20.86 -16.01
CA ARG A 345 -14.27 21.22 -14.88
C ARG A 345 -12.78 21.09 -15.29
N THR A 346 -11.98 22.07 -14.90
CA THR A 346 -10.52 22.08 -15.16
C THR A 346 -9.69 22.08 -13.89
N ALA A 347 -10.27 22.45 -12.75
CA ALA A 347 -9.58 22.39 -11.48
C ALA A 347 -9.47 20.96 -10.94
N ALA A 348 -8.35 20.71 -10.26
CA ALA A 348 -8.05 19.45 -9.59
C ALA A 348 -9.25 18.90 -8.80
N LEU A 349 -9.53 17.61 -8.98
CA LEU A 349 -10.55 16.88 -8.23
C LEU A 349 -9.93 15.62 -7.65
N VAL A 350 -10.09 15.42 -6.35
CA VAL A 350 -9.75 14.18 -5.66
C VAL A 350 -11.04 13.56 -5.13
N VAL A 351 -11.30 12.30 -5.44
CA VAL A 351 -12.38 11.51 -4.83
C VAL A 351 -11.77 10.41 -3.98
N THR A 352 -12.30 10.17 -2.78
CA THR A 352 -11.70 9.24 -1.81
C THR A 352 -12.59 8.04 -1.46
N PRO A 353 -13.13 7.28 -2.44
CA PRO A 353 -14.08 6.21 -2.14
C PRO A 353 -13.46 5.03 -1.39
N HIS A 354 -14.20 4.44 -0.45
CA HIS A 354 -14.02 3.02 -0.09
C HIS A 354 -14.80 2.12 -1.07
N ALA A 355 -14.64 0.79 -1.00
CA ALA A 355 -15.28 -0.16 -1.93
C ALA A 355 -16.78 0.07 -2.19
N ARG A 356 -17.60 0.33 -1.16
CA ARG A 356 -19.04 0.60 -1.36
C ARG A 356 -19.35 1.96 -1.99
N GLU A 357 -18.53 2.98 -1.76
CA GLU A 357 -18.67 4.30 -2.38
C GLU A 357 -18.21 4.23 -3.84
N PHE A 358 -17.14 3.49 -4.09
CA PHE A 358 -16.66 3.17 -5.43
C PHE A 358 -17.79 2.51 -6.24
N ALA A 359 -18.44 1.48 -5.68
CA ALA A 359 -19.53 0.79 -6.37
C ALA A 359 -20.73 1.69 -6.71
N ARG A 360 -21.00 2.73 -5.90
CA ARG A 360 -22.02 3.72 -6.23
C ARG A 360 -21.62 4.58 -7.42
N LEU A 361 -20.35 4.96 -7.51
CA LEU A 361 -19.82 5.80 -8.59
C LEU A 361 -19.61 5.03 -9.90
N ALA A 362 -19.04 3.83 -9.81
CA ALA A 362 -18.64 3.01 -10.95
C ALA A 362 -19.73 2.01 -11.39
N GLY A 363 -20.75 1.78 -10.56
CA GLY A 363 -21.80 0.78 -10.78
C GLY A 363 -21.44 -0.65 -10.36
N THR A 364 -20.17 -0.92 -10.05
CA THR A 364 -19.66 -2.25 -9.64
C THR A 364 -18.60 -2.13 -8.55
N GLU A 365 -18.45 -3.17 -7.73
CA GLU A 365 -17.35 -3.21 -6.76
C GLU A 365 -15.98 -3.31 -7.46
N PRO A 366 -14.91 -2.74 -6.88
CA PRO A 366 -13.56 -2.86 -7.41
C PRO A 366 -13.01 -4.26 -7.10
N SER A 367 -13.49 -5.26 -7.85
CA SER A 367 -13.16 -6.68 -7.66
C SER A 367 -12.11 -7.16 -8.66
N GLY A 368 -11.22 -8.07 -8.21
CA GLY A 368 -10.06 -8.49 -9.00
C GLY A 368 -8.99 -7.39 -9.01
N ASP A 369 -8.82 -6.74 -10.17
CA ASP A 369 -7.82 -5.69 -10.33
C ASP A 369 -8.32 -4.33 -9.81
N ARG A 370 -7.89 -4.00 -8.60
CA ARG A 370 -8.21 -2.70 -7.97
C ARG A 370 -7.48 -1.52 -8.62
N VAL A 371 -6.36 -1.77 -9.31
CA VAL A 371 -5.60 -0.73 -10.01
C VAL A 371 -6.34 -0.32 -11.26
N ASP A 372 -6.70 -1.29 -12.10
CA ASP A 372 -7.45 -1.04 -13.33
C ASP A 372 -8.81 -0.39 -13.01
N ALA A 373 -9.55 -0.92 -12.02
CA ALA A 373 -10.83 -0.33 -11.61
C ALA A 373 -10.69 1.14 -11.14
N ALA A 374 -9.62 1.46 -10.40
CA ALA A 374 -9.36 2.84 -9.97
C ALA A 374 -8.97 3.75 -11.14
N GLN A 375 -8.21 3.24 -12.12
CA GLN A 375 -7.85 3.96 -13.33
C GLN A 375 -9.09 4.25 -14.19
N GLU A 376 -9.94 3.25 -14.44
CA GLU A 376 -11.18 3.43 -15.20
C GLU A 376 -12.08 4.49 -14.56
N LEU A 377 -12.24 4.47 -13.23
CA LEU A 377 -13.02 5.49 -12.54
C LEU A 377 -12.36 6.88 -12.63
N ALA A 378 -11.02 6.95 -12.56
CA ALA A 378 -10.28 8.19 -12.68
C ALA A 378 -10.44 8.84 -14.06
N GLU A 379 -10.42 8.04 -15.12
CA GLU A 379 -10.69 8.47 -16.50
C GLU A 379 -12.13 8.96 -16.66
N ASN A 380 -13.10 8.14 -16.23
CA ASN A 380 -14.53 8.47 -16.33
C ASN A 380 -14.91 9.77 -15.61
N LEU A 381 -14.28 10.05 -14.46
CA LEU A 381 -14.52 11.28 -13.69
C LEU A 381 -13.57 12.42 -14.08
N SER A 382 -12.54 12.16 -14.89
CA SER A 382 -11.41 13.08 -15.12
C SER A 382 -10.84 13.61 -13.79
N ALA A 383 -10.63 12.71 -12.84
CA ALA A 383 -10.30 13.02 -11.45
C ALA A 383 -9.18 12.11 -10.92
N THR A 384 -8.55 12.52 -9.82
CA THR A 384 -7.69 11.61 -9.05
C THR A 384 -8.57 10.78 -8.11
N VAL A 385 -8.49 9.45 -8.22
CA VAL A 385 -9.22 8.50 -7.37
C VAL A 385 -8.26 7.93 -6.34
N LEU A 386 -8.55 8.18 -5.07
CA LEU A 386 -7.92 7.51 -3.94
C LEU A 386 -8.86 6.42 -3.44
N LEU A 387 -8.65 5.19 -3.93
CA LEU A 387 -9.43 4.02 -3.57
C LEU A 387 -8.92 3.43 -2.25
N LYS A 388 -9.63 3.73 -1.16
CA LYS A 388 -9.30 3.30 0.21
C LYS A 388 -9.31 1.76 0.32
N GLY A 389 -8.32 1.20 1.01
CA GLY A 389 -8.22 -0.22 1.33
C GLY A 389 -6.91 -0.54 2.05
N ASN A 390 -6.60 -1.82 2.26
CA ASN A 390 -5.36 -2.25 2.94
C ASN A 390 -4.10 -1.74 2.21
N ALA A 391 -4.12 -1.86 0.88
CA ALA A 391 -3.34 -1.02 -0.01
C ALA A 391 -4.28 0.05 -0.57
N THR A 392 -3.96 1.31 -0.32
CA THR A 392 -4.70 2.44 -0.90
C THR A 392 -4.13 2.71 -2.27
N VAL A 393 -4.97 2.65 -3.30
CA VAL A 393 -4.59 2.88 -4.70
C VAL A 393 -4.92 4.33 -5.05
N VAL A 394 -3.98 5.04 -5.67
CA VAL A 394 -4.15 6.42 -6.13
C VAL A 394 -3.98 6.44 -7.64
N ALA A 395 -5.09 6.54 -8.37
CA ALA A 395 -5.11 6.56 -9.82
C ALA A 395 -5.47 7.95 -10.35
N THR A 396 -4.93 8.32 -11.50
CA THR A 396 -5.20 9.60 -12.18
C THR A 396 -4.95 9.44 -13.68
N PRO A 397 -5.63 10.18 -14.57
CA PRO A 397 -5.45 10.04 -16.02
C PRO A 397 -4.07 10.44 -16.56
N HIS A 398 -3.21 11.06 -15.74
CA HIS A 398 -2.01 11.77 -16.21
C HIS A 398 -0.69 11.29 -15.59
N HIS A 399 -0.71 10.37 -14.63
CA HIS A 399 0.47 9.90 -13.92
C HIS A 399 0.41 8.39 -13.69
N SER A 400 1.57 7.76 -13.46
CA SER A 400 1.62 6.38 -13.00
C SER A 400 0.82 6.20 -11.73
N THR A 401 0.12 5.08 -11.61
CA THR A 401 -0.67 4.76 -10.42
C THR A 401 0.21 4.73 -9.18
N GLY A 402 -0.20 5.45 -8.15
CA GLY A 402 0.37 5.38 -6.82
C GLY A 402 -0.24 4.27 -5.96
N VAL A 403 0.55 3.74 -5.05
CA VAL A 403 0.07 2.89 -3.96
C VAL A 403 0.63 3.39 -2.63
N VAL A 404 -0.19 3.31 -1.59
CA VAL A 404 0.24 3.53 -0.21
C VAL A 404 -0.09 2.29 0.60
N VAL A 405 0.96 1.62 1.10
CA VAL A 405 0.82 0.44 1.94
C VAL A 405 0.65 0.86 3.40
N ALA A 406 -0.50 0.54 4.01
CA ALA A 406 -0.79 0.99 5.38
C ALA A 406 0.04 0.28 6.47
N HIS A 407 0.58 -0.91 6.16
CA HIS A 407 1.33 -1.81 7.06
C HIS A 407 0.64 -2.18 8.39
N SER A 408 -0.60 -1.76 8.60
CA SER A 408 -1.39 -2.04 9.79
C SER A 408 -2.87 -1.75 9.53
N SER A 409 -3.74 -2.33 10.36
CA SER A 409 -5.18 -2.05 10.32
C SER A 409 -5.62 -1.03 11.38
N TRP A 410 -4.69 -0.30 12.01
CA TRP A 410 -5.01 0.61 13.11
C TRP A 410 -5.90 1.78 12.71
N ALA A 411 -5.90 2.15 11.43
CA ALA A 411 -6.78 3.17 10.86
C ALA A 411 -8.23 2.68 10.59
N ALA A 412 -8.54 1.40 10.80
CA ALA A 412 -9.86 0.81 10.55
C ALA A 412 -10.88 1.15 11.65
N THR A 413 -11.09 2.45 11.89
CA THR A 413 -12.03 2.99 12.86
C THR A 413 -12.81 4.15 12.23
N PRO A 414 -14.10 4.35 12.57
CA PRO A 414 -14.90 5.43 12.00
C PRO A 414 -14.25 6.80 12.19
N GLY A 415 -14.33 7.64 11.16
CA GLY A 415 -13.84 9.02 11.17
C GLY A 415 -12.38 9.20 10.75
N THR A 416 -11.61 8.12 10.55
CA THR A 416 -10.24 8.26 10.00
C THR A 416 -10.24 8.74 8.56
N GLY A 417 -11.28 8.40 7.78
CA GLY A 417 -11.50 8.95 6.43
C GLY A 417 -11.69 10.47 6.45
N ASP A 418 -12.46 10.99 7.41
CA ASP A 418 -12.70 12.43 7.56
C ASP A 418 -11.38 13.18 7.79
N VAL A 419 -10.51 12.62 8.65
CA VAL A 419 -9.16 13.16 8.88
C VAL A 419 -8.33 13.18 7.59
N LEU A 420 -8.34 12.07 6.84
CA LEU A 420 -7.63 11.97 5.55
C LEU A 420 -8.12 13.03 4.54
N ALA A 421 -9.43 13.21 4.41
CA ALA A 421 -10.01 14.20 3.51
C ALA A 421 -9.54 15.62 3.85
N GLY A 422 -9.50 15.96 5.15
CA GLY A 422 -8.94 17.23 5.63
C GLY A 422 -7.46 17.42 5.29
N VAL A 423 -6.64 16.39 5.50
CA VAL A 423 -5.20 16.41 5.15
C VAL A 423 -4.99 16.65 3.66
N ILE A 424 -5.71 15.92 2.79
CA ILE A 424 -5.60 16.10 1.33
C ILE A 424 -6.05 17.50 0.92
N GLY A 425 -7.14 18.00 1.52
CA GLY A 425 -7.62 19.36 1.28
C GLY A 425 -6.63 20.45 1.66
N ALA A 426 -5.86 20.26 2.73
CA ALA A 426 -4.77 21.17 3.10
C ALA A 426 -3.64 21.15 2.07
N LEU A 427 -3.23 19.96 1.61
CA LEU A 427 -2.19 19.83 0.59
C LEU A 427 -2.60 20.44 -0.76
N LEU A 428 -3.85 20.23 -1.19
CA LEU A 428 -4.40 20.91 -2.37
C LEU A 428 -4.45 22.43 -2.20
N GLY A 429 -4.84 22.91 -1.01
CA GLY A 429 -4.87 24.34 -0.70
C GLY A 429 -3.47 24.97 -0.74
N ALA A 430 -2.45 24.21 -0.37
CA ALA A 430 -1.04 24.55 -0.50
C ALA A 430 -0.49 24.41 -1.94
N ASN A 431 -1.36 24.28 -2.93
CA ASN A 431 -1.04 24.25 -4.37
C ASN A 431 -0.24 23.01 -4.83
N LEU A 432 -0.36 21.88 -4.13
CA LEU A 432 0.12 20.59 -4.66
C LEU A 432 -0.84 20.06 -5.73
N ASN A 433 -0.31 19.33 -6.71
CA ASN A 433 -1.17 18.64 -7.66
C ASN A 433 -1.96 17.51 -6.96
N ALA A 434 -3.10 17.13 -7.55
CA ALA A 434 -4.04 16.18 -6.97
C ALA A 434 -3.43 14.82 -6.65
N HIS A 435 -2.60 14.31 -7.55
CA HIS A 435 -1.93 13.02 -7.39
C HIS A 435 -0.96 13.02 -6.21
N GLN A 436 -0.09 14.03 -6.13
CA GLN A 436 0.84 14.21 -5.02
C GLN A 436 0.12 14.44 -3.69
N ALA A 437 -0.89 15.31 -3.65
CA ALA A 437 -1.67 15.58 -2.44
C ALA A 437 -2.36 14.30 -1.92
N ALA A 438 -2.91 13.47 -2.80
CA ALA A 438 -3.54 12.20 -2.45
C ALA A 438 -2.52 11.19 -1.90
N MET A 439 -1.40 10.98 -2.59
CA MET A 439 -0.35 10.04 -2.15
C MET A 439 0.28 10.47 -0.83
N MET A 440 0.73 11.72 -0.71
CA MET A 440 1.36 12.25 0.50
C MET A 440 0.38 12.27 1.68
N GLY A 441 -0.87 12.65 1.44
CA GLY A 441 -1.92 12.65 2.45
C GLY A 441 -2.21 11.26 2.99
N ALA A 442 -2.36 10.26 2.12
CA ALA A 442 -2.53 8.87 2.51
C ALA A 442 -1.30 8.31 3.25
N HIS A 443 -0.09 8.67 2.81
CA HIS A 443 1.16 8.23 3.44
C HIS A 443 1.27 8.72 4.89
N VAL A 444 1.14 10.03 5.10
CA VAL A 444 1.19 10.63 6.44
C VAL A 444 0.04 10.14 7.32
N HIS A 445 -1.14 9.91 6.74
CA HIS A 445 -2.27 9.32 7.46
C HIS A 445 -1.97 7.90 7.97
N ALA A 446 -1.41 7.04 7.11
CA ALA A 446 -1.01 5.68 7.48
C ALA A 446 0.08 5.69 8.57
N LEU A 447 1.09 6.56 8.45
CA LEU A 447 2.11 6.75 9.47
C LEU A 447 1.52 7.26 10.80
N ALA A 448 0.60 8.22 10.75
CA ALA A 448 -0.07 8.73 11.95
C ALA A 448 -0.88 7.64 12.66
N ALA A 449 -1.52 6.74 11.91
CA ALA A 449 -2.19 5.58 12.49
C ALA A 449 -1.19 4.66 13.23
N ARG A 450 -0.02 4.39 12.63
CA ARG A 450 1.01 3.56 13.26
C ARG A 450 1.63 4.21 14.49
N ILE A 451 1.93 5.51 14.42
CA ILE A 451 2.48 6.28 15.55
C ILE A 451 1.46 6.38 16.68
N GLY A 452 0.21 6.73 16.36
CA GLY A 452 -0.88 6.80 17.35
C GLY A 452 -1.15 5.46 18.03
N ALA A 453 -0.97 4.35 17.30
CA ALA A 453 -1.06 3.01 17.84
C ALA A 453 0.19 2.56 18.61
N GLY A 454 1.27 3.33 18.60
CA GLY A 454 2.56 2.93 19.17
C GLY A 454 3.28 1.81 18.40
N SER A 455 2.80 1.43 17.21
CA SER A 455 3.45 0.41 16.36
C SER A 455 4.61 0.96 15.54
N LEU A 456 4.81 2.28 15.55
CA LEU A 456 5.97 2.97 14.98
C LEU A 456 6.44 4.08 15.91
N SER A 457 7.71 4.04 16.32
CA SER A 457 8.36 5.14 17.04
C SER A 457 8.97 6.15 16.07
N LEU A 458 9.28 7.35 16.57
CA LEU A 458 9.90 8.40 15.76
C LEU A 458 11.34 8.10 15.36
N ASN A 459 11.97 7.11 15.98
CA ASN A 459 13.29 6.62 15.62
C ASN A 459 13.21 5.43 14.64
N GLY A 460 12.01 5.10 14.15
CA GLY A 460 11.80 4.01 13.20
C GLY A 460 11.63 2.62 13.85
N GLU A 461 11.52 2.54 15.18
CA GLU A 461 11.33 1.24 15.85
C GLU A 461 9.89 0.75 15.66
N VAL A 462 9.73 -0.53 15.34
CA VAL A 462 8.43 -1.17 15.10
C VAL A 462 8.02 -2.02 16.29
N SER A 463 6.77 -1.90 16.70
CA SER A 463 6.18 -2.70 17.78
C SER A 463 4.80 -3.24 17.38
N ALA A 464 4.20 -4.09 18.22
CA ALA A 464 2.84 -4.60 17.96
C ALA A 464 1.80 -3.46 17.88
N GLY A 465 1.91 -2.45 18.74
CA GLY A 465 0.93 -1.36 18.89
C GLY A 465 -0.41 -1.79 19.49
N ASN A 466 -1.40 -0.89 19.42
CA ASN A 466 -2.75 -1.07 19.97
C ASN A 466 -3.85 -0.41 19.13
N PRO A 467 -5.13 -0.83 19.28
CA PRO A 467 -6.27 -0.15 18.66
C PRO A 467 -6.32 1.34 19.00
N ILE A 468 -6.75 2.16 18.05
CA ILE A 468 -6.86 3.62 18.20
C ILE A 468 -8.21 4.16 17.74
N SER A 469 -8.54 5.37 18.18
CA SER A 469 -9.63 6.18 17.65
C SER A 469 -9.14 7.14 16.56
N ALA A 470 -10.06 7.72 15.77
CA ALA A 470 -9.71 8.77 14.82
C ALA A 470 -9.08 10.00 15.49
N SER A 471 -9.45 10.32 16.73
CA SER A 471 -8.84 11.41 17.51
C SER A 471 -7.38 11.13 17.87
N ALA A 472 -7.02 9.87 18.16
CA ALA A 472 -5.64 9.49 18.41
C ALA A 472 -4.79 9.58 17.13
N LEU A 473 -5.34 9.15 15.99
CA LEU A 473 -4.71 9.35 14.67
C LEU A 473 -4.49 10.84 14.38
N LEU A 474 -5.53 11.67 14.54
CA LEU A 474 -5.47 13.12 14.35
C LEU A 474 -4.40 13.75 15.26
N THR A 475 -4.32 13.33 16.51
CA THR A 475 -3.29 13.81 17.45
C THR A 475 -1.87 13.42 17.01
N ALA A 476 -1.72 12.28 16.33
CA ALA A 476 -0.44 11.78 15.83
C ALA A 476 0.00 12.39 14.48
N LEU A 477 -0.86 13.11 13.76
CA LEU A 477 -0.53 13.69 12.45
C LEU A 477 0.73 14.59 12.48
N PRO A 478 0.88 15.56 13.41
CA PRO A 478 2.09 16.38 13.46
C PRO A 478 3.36 15.56 13.69
N LEU A 479 3.26 14.44 14.42
CA LEU A 479 4.37 13.52 14.66
C LEU A 479 4.74 12.76 13.39
N ALA A 480 3.76 12.30 12.61
CA ALA A 480 3.98 11.67 11.31
C ALA A 480 4.61 12.64 10.30
N ILE A 481 4.16 13.89 10.25
CA ILE A 481 4.77 14.94 9.41
C ILE A 481 6.21 15.19 9.85
N ARG A 482 6.49 15.29 11.15
CA ARG A 482 7.85 15.43 11.67
C ARG A 482 8.74 14.24 11.26
N TYR A 483 8.20 13.03 11.31
CA TYR A 483 8.92 11.81 10.96
C TYR A 483 9.38 11.84 9.49
N VAL A 484 8.48 12.09 8.54
CA VAL A 484 8.85 12.17 7.11
C VAL A 484 9.78 13.35 6.82
N ARG A 485 9.57 14.51 7.47
CA ARG A 485 10.47 15.67 7.34
C ARG A 485 11.90 15.37 7.81
N ALA A 486 12.06 14.56 8.87
CA ALA A 486 13.36 14.16 9.37
C ALA A 486 14.06 13.16 8.43
N ALA A 487 13.30 12.31 7.72
CA ALA A 487 13.85 11.41 6.71
C ALA A 487 14.44 12.18 5.51
N ALA A 488 13.78 13.27 5.10
CA ALA A 488 14.24 14.13 4.02
C ALA A 488 15.53 14.92 4.33
N THR A 489 15.94 15.03 5.59
CA THR A 489 17.20 15.71 5.98
C THR A 489 18.39 14.76 6.13
N GLN A 490 18.13 13.45 6.10
CA GLN A 490 19.15 12.40 6.24
C GLN A 490 19.61 11.83 4.89
N THR A 491 18.89 12.17 3.82
CA THR A 491 19.19 11.84 2.42
C THR A 491 19.93 12.99 1.76
#